data_AF-A0A327U2F1-F1
#
_entry.id   AF-A0A327U2F1-F1
#
_cell.length_a   1.000
_cell.length_b   1.000
_cell.length_c   1.000
_cell.angle_alpha   90.00
_cell.angle_beta   90.00
_cell.angle_gamma   90.00
#
_symmetry.space_group_name_H-M   'P 1'
#
loop_
_entity.id
_entity.type
_entity.pdbx_description
1 polymer ?
#
loop_
_entity_poly.entity_id
_entity_poly.type
_entity_poly.pdbx_seq_one_letter_code
_entity_poly.pdbx_strand_id
1 'polypeptide(L)'
;MKSTLTELVAAAAGGSTENSPLPLDLAAALYTAVAEDRASMRLNGAPATAQMMVEISSTDDPDEYLATAESSLRYSLTLDGEAAVTRLCWTLDCWGESVGRGMLTRPCRDHLDNVVPGLLPNAADDIRPGDREAAARESRTMRLNAWEQEARNALIGHQGDLRVIDGLRTESA
;
A
#
# COMPACT_ATOMS: atom_id res chain seq x y z
N MET A 1 21.02 4.41 -14.13
CA MET A 1 21.15 5.87 -14.39
C MET A 1 20.39 6.63 -13.32
N LYS A 2 20.95 7.71 -12.76
CA LYS A 2 20.28 8.55 -11.75
C LYS A 2 20.04 9.95 -12.31
N SER A 3 18.79 10.39 -12.33
CA SER A 3 18.38 11.72 -12.81
C SER A 3 17.16 12.20 -12.03
N THR A 4 16.87 13.50 -12.07
CA THR A 4 15.55 13.96 -11.64
C THR A 4 14.49 13.58 -12.67
N LEU A 5 13.22 13.49 -12.25
CA LEU A 5 12.10 13.23 -13.17
C LEU A 5 11.99 14.27 -14.29
N THR A 6 12.29 15.55 -14.02
CA THR A 6 12.23 16.61 -15.03
C THR A 6 13.35 16.48 -16.05
N GLU A 7 14.57 16.16 -15.60
CA GLU A 7 15.71 15.91 -16.49
C GLU A 7 15.46 14.69 -17.38
N LEU A 8 14.84 13.64 -16.85
CA LEU A 8 14.49 12.44 -17.60
C LEU A 8 13.54 12.77 -18.77
N VAL A 9 12.46 13.51 -18.48
CA VAL A 9 11.48 13.92 -19.51
C VAL A 9 12.13 14.85 -20.53
N ALA A 10 12.94 15.82 -20.08
CA ALA A 10 13.64 16.74 -20.98
C ALA A 10 14.64 16.02 -21.89
N ALA A 11 15.39 15.04 -21.35
CA ALA A 11 16.33 14.24 -22.11
C ALA A 11 15.62 13.36 -23.15
N ALA A 12 14.50 12.74 -22.77
CA ALA A 12 13.68 11.95 -23.68
C ALA A 12 13.10 12.82 -24.83
N ALA A 13 12.69 14.05 -24.53
CA ALA A 13 12.18 14.99 -25.54
C ALA A 13 13.28 15.49 -26.49
N GLY A 14 14.51 15.66 -25.99
CA GLY A 14 15.68 16.05 -26.77
C GLY A 14 16.37 14.92 -27.53
N GLY A 15 15.91 13.67 -27.37
CA GLY A 15 16.53 12.49 -27.97
C GLY A 15 17.93 12.17 -27.42
N SER A 16 18.27 12.65 -26.21
CA SER A 16 19.56 12.40 -25.59
C SER A 16 19.55 11.09 -24.81
N THR A 17 20.24 10.08 -25.33
CA THR A 17 20.40 8.76 -24.70
C THR A 17 21.35 8.78 -23.51
N GLU A 18 22.18 9.83 -23.35
CA GLU A 18 23.06 9.98 -22.17
C GLU A 18 22.26 10.17 -20.88
N ASN A 19 21.06 10.77 -20.98
CA ASN A 19 20.26 11.20 -19.83
C ASN A 19 18.83 10.62 -19.79
N SER A 20 18.37 9.93 -20.85
CA SER A 20 17.15 9.11 -20.79
C SER A 20 17.30 7.85 -21.64
N PRO A 21 17.28 6.64 -21.04
CA PRO A 21 17.16 5.39 -21.78
C PRO A 21 15.71 5.13 -22.24
N LEU A 22 14.74 5.95 -21.83
CA LEU A 22 13.31 5.75 -22.10
C LEU A 22 12.80 6.67 -23.22
N PRO A 23 11.82 6.22 -24.02
CA PRO A 23 11.03 7.08 -24.90
C PRO A 23 10.29 8.18 -24.14
N LEU A 24 9.98 9.29 -24.81
CA LEU A 24 9.31 10.45 -24.22
C LEU A 24 7.97 10.10 -23.58
N ASP A 25 7.13 9.32 -24.26
CA ASP A 25 5.80 8.97 -23.76
C ASP A 25 5.89 8.17 -22.46
N LEU A 26 6.85 7.25 -22.37
CA LEU A 26 7.08 6.43 -21.18
C LEU A 26 7.67 7.26 -20.03
N ALA A 27 8.59 8.19 -20.30
CA ALA A 27 9.11 9.12 -19.30
C ALA A 27 8.01 10.03 -18.74
N ALA A 28 7.09 10.50 -19.59
CA ALA A 28 5.94 11.30 -19.18
C ALA A 28 4.91 10.47 -18.38
N ALA A 29 4.69 9.21 -18.76
CA ALA A 29 3.84 8.28 -18.01
C ALA A 29 4.41 8.01 -16.62
N LEU A 30 5.73 7.78 -16.50
CA LEU A 30 6.40 7.60 -15.22
C LEU A 30 6.29 8.85 -14.33
N TYR A 31 6.50 10.05 -14.89
CA TYR A 31 6.32 11.30 -14.15
C TYR A 31 4.92 11.39 -13.56
N THR A 32 3.90 11.09 -14.37
CA THR A 32 2.49 11.14 -13.97
C THR A 32 2.19 10.12 -12.89
N ALA A 33 2.64 8.87 -13.06
CA ALA A 33 2.49 7.81 -12.07
C ALA A 33 3.09 8.20 -10.71
N VAL A 34 4.31 8.76 -10.70
CA VAL A 34 4.95 9.23 -9.46
C VAL A 34 4.19 10.40 -8.86
N ALA A 35 3.69 11.34 -9.66
CA ALA A 35 2.89 12.47 -9.17
C ALA A 35 1.60 12.01 -8.49
N GLU A 36 0.87 11.10 -9.13
CA GLU A 36 -0.37 10.51 -8.61
C GLU A 36 -0.14 9.70 -7.34
N ASP A 37 0.94 8.92 -7.30
CA ASP A 37 1.32 8.17 -6.12
C ASP A 37 1.73 9.08 -4.96
N ARG A 38 2.55 10.10 -5.24
CA ARG A 38 2.95 11.10 -4.24
C ARG A 38 1.74 11.82 -3.65
N ALA A 39 0.77 12.20 -4.49
CA ALA A 39 -0.46 12.86 -4.07
C ALA A 39 -1.38 11.92 -3.28
N SER A 40 -1.65 10.72 -3.79
CA SER A 40 -2.51 9.73 -3.14
C SER A 40 -1.95 9.25 -1.80
N MET A 41 -0.63 9.19 -1.69
CA MET A 41 0.08 8.78 -0.47
C MET A 41 0.45 9.94 0.45
N ARG A 42 0.08 11.18 0.09
CA ARG A 42 0.38 12.40 0.86
C ARG A 42 1.83 12.43 1.33
N LEU A 43 2.77 12.13 0.44
CA LEU A 43 4.22 12.16 0.70
C LEU A 43 4.71 13.61 0.75
N ASN A 44 4.14 14.42 1.64
CA ASN A 44 4.37 15.85 1.73
C ASN A 44 5.79 16.20 2.22
N GLY A 45 6.49 15.24 2.84
CA GLY A 45 7.90 15.37 3.20
C GLY A 45 8.87 14.94 2.11
N ALA A 46 8.40 14.30 1.04
CA ALA A 46 9.23 14.01 -0.13
C ALA A 46 9.38 15.28 -0.98
N PRO A 47 10.49 15.40 -1.74
CA PRO A 47 10.67 16.49 -2.70
C PRO A 47 9.47 16.64 -3.63
N ALA A 48 9.34 17.81 -4.23
CA ALA A 48 8.37 18.00 -5.31
C ALA A 48 8.66 16.98 -6.42
N THR A 49 7.62 16.45 -7.07
CA THR A 49 7.77 15.42 -8.13
C THR A 49 8.87 15.78 -9.14
N ALA A 50 8.94 17.05 -9.54
CA ALA A 50 9.95 17.55 -10.47
C ALA A 50 11.41 17.34 -10.02
N GLN A 51 11.66 17.31 -8.71
CA GLN A 51 12.97 17.21 -8.07
C GLN A 51 13.26 15.82 -7.51
N MET A 52 12.29 14.89 -7.56
CA MET A 52 12.52 13.54 -7.07
C MET A 52 13.56 12.84 -7.94
N MET A 53 14.60 12.30 -7.30
CA MET A 53 15.58 11.46 -7.96
C MET A 53 14.95 10.11 -8.33
N VAL A 54 15.24 9.67 -9.55
CA VAL A 54 14.86 8.37 -10.08
C VAL A 54 16.11 7.65 -10.55
N GLU A 55 16.21 6.39 -10.14
CA GLU A 55 17.20 5.45 -10.62
C GLU A 55 16.55 4.47 -11.60
N ILE A 56 17.05 4.44 -12.83
CA ILE A 56 16.62 3.49 -13.86
C ILE A 56 17.70 2.41 -14.01
N SER A 57 17.30 1.16 -13.90
CA SER A 57 18.12 -0.02 -14.14
C SER A 57 17.46 -0.91 -15.19
N SER A 58 18.24 -1.45 -16.13
CA SER A 58 17.79 -2.50 -17.04
C SER A 58 17.51 -3.78 -16.28
N THR A 59 16.55 -4.57 -16.75
CA THR A 59 16.37 -5.96 -16.31
C THR A 59 17.10 -6.92 -17.27
N ASP A 60 16.89 -8.22 -17.13
CA ASP A 60 17.38 -9.22 -18.09
C ASP A 60 16.62 -9.16 -19.43
N ASP A 61 15.47 -8.49 -19.45
CA ASP A 61 14.66 -8.26 -20.65
C ASP A 61 15.01 -6.87 -21.26
N PRO A 62 15.38 -6.80 -22.55
CA PRO A 62 15.72 -5.52 -23.20
C PRO A 62 14.57 -4.52 -23.26
N ASP A 63 13.33 -4.98 -23.18
CA ASP A 63 12.13 -4.16 -23.29
C ASP A 63 11.53 -3.81 -21.91
N GLU A 64 12.20 -4.22 -20.82
CA GLU A 64 11.79 -3.88 -19.45
C GLU A 64 12.86 -3.10 -18.67
N TYR A 65 12.38 -2.13 -17.91
CA TYR A 65 13.19 -1.34 -17.00
C TYR A 65 12.57 -1.28 -15.62
N LEU A 66 13.43 -1.28 -14.61
CA LEU A 66 13.05 -0.99 -13.24
C LEU A 66 13.39 0.48 -12.95
N ALA A 67 12.38 1.26 -12.56
CA ALA A 67 12.55 2.62 -12.06
C ALA A 67 12.29 2.67 -10.55
N THR A 68 13.25 3.20 -9.80
CA THR A 68 13.13 3.43 -8.36
C THR A 68 13.19 4.94 -8.09
N ALA A 69 12.07 5.51 -7.63
CA ALA A 69 12.01 6.91 -7.22
C ALA A 69 12.27 7.05 -5.72
N GLU A 70 12.84 8.20 -5.31
CA GLU A 70 13.03 8.59 -3.91
C GLU A 70 11.84 8.16 -3.04
N SER A 71 12.10 7.66 -1.83
CA SER A 71 11.13 7.06 -0.90
C SER A 71 10.64 5.65 -1.24
N SER A 72 11.45 4.83 -1.92
CA SER A 72 11.22 3.39 -2.17
C SER A 72 10.02 3.06 -3.08
N LEU A 73 9.59 4.02 -3.89
CA LEU A 73 8.60 3.77 -4.94
C LEU A 73 9.29 3.03 -6.10
N ARG A 74 8.78 1.86 -6.45
CA ARG A 74 9.31 1.00 -7.51
C ARG A 74 8.28 0.88 -8.63
N TYR A 75 8.74 0.98 -9.87
CA TYR A 75 7.93 0.88 -11.07
C TYR A 75 8.58 -0.08 -12.06
N SER A 76 7.77 -0.94 -12.67
CA SER A 76 8.16 -1.66 -13.89
C SER A 76 7.72 -0.83 -15.07
N LEU A 77 8.61 -0.71 -16.05
CA LEU A 77 8.38 0.00 -17.29
C LEU A 77 8.56 -1.00 -18.42
N THR A 78 7.51 -1.26 -19.18
CA THR A 78 7.52 -2.23 -20.30
C THR A 78 7.32 -1.48 -21.60
N LEU A 79 8.22 -1.66 -22.57
CA LEU A 79 8.17 -0.99 -23.87
C LEU A 79 7.24 -1.67 -24.89
N ASP A 80 6.75 -2.87 -24.60
CA ASP A 80 5.94 -3.65 -25.52
C ASP A 80 4.53 -3.08 -25.75
N GLY A 81 4.17 -2.91 -27.03
CA GLY A 81 2.82 -2.64 -27.53
C GLY A 81 2.27 -1.24 -27.22
N GLU A 82 2.22 -0.85 -25.94
CA GLU A 82 1.59 0.39 -25.46
C GLU A 82 2.41 1.16 -24.40
N ALA A 83 3.68 0.79 -24.17
CA ALA A 83 4.55 1.45 -23.20
C ALA A 83 3.89 1.58 -21.80
N ALA A 84 3.81 0.49 -21.06
CA ALA A 84 3.12 0.43 -19.78
C ALA A 84 4.01 0.82 -18.59
N VAL A 85 3.43 1.49 -17.60
CA VAL A 85 4.05 1.77 -16.30
C VAL A 85 3.21 1.09 -15.21
N THR A 86 3.79 0.12 -14.53
CA THR A 86 3.13 -0.59 -13.43
C THR A 86 3.86 -0.35 -12.11
N ARG A 87 3.09 -0.11 -11.06
CA ARG A 87 3.66 0.11 -9.73
C ARG A 87 3.97 -1.22 -9.06
N LEU A 88 5.23 -1.45 -8.74
CA LEU A 88 5.70 -2.68 -8.11
C LEU A 88 5.55 -2.65 -6.59
N CYS A 89 5.51 -3.85 -6.02
CA CYS A 89 5.61 -4.11 -4.60
C CYS A 89 6.89 -3.46 -4.02
N TRP A 90 6.77 -2.87 -2.83
CA TRP A 90 7.91 -2.29 -2.12
C TRP A 90 8.83 -3.34 -1.50
N THR A 91 8.36 -4.58 -1.28
CA THR A 91 9.18 -5.66 -0.74
C THR A 91 10.36 -5.90 -1.67
N LEU A 92 11.57 -5.92 -1.10
CA LEU A 92 12.81 -6.21 -1.83
C LEU A 92 12.65 -7.52 -2.61
N ASP A 93 13.17 -7.54 -3.84
CA ASP A 93 13.13 -8.67 -4.76
C ASP A 93 11.72 -9.12 -5.21
N CYS A 94 10.65 -8.42 -4.80
CA CYS A 94 9.31 -8.67 -5.30
C CYS A 94 9.05 -7.89 -6.60
N TRP A 95 8.51 -8.59 -7.60
CA TRP A 95 8.08 -8.05 -8.90
C TRP A 95 6.56 -8.03 -9.08
N GLY A 96 5.80 -8.38 -8.03
CA GLY A 96 4.34 -8.33 -8.08
C GLY A 96 3.83 -6.89 -8.07
N GLU A 97 2.73 -6.64 -8.77
CA GLU A 97 2.06 -5.34 -8.80
C GLU A 97 1.44 -4.99 -7.45
N SER A 98 1.57 -3.72 -7.04
CA SER A 98 1.04 -3.23 -5.77
C SER A 98 -0.43 -2.80 -5.88
N VAL A 99 -1.27 -3.18 -4.91
CA VAL A 99 -2.72 -2.90 -4.92
C VAL A 99 -3.09 -1.99 -3.74
N GLY A 100 -3.77 -0.85 -3.97
CA GLY A 100 -4.42 -0.10 -2.88
C GLY A 100 -4.80 1.36 -3.20
N ARG A 101 -5.22 2.14 -2.19
CA ARG A 101 -5.53 3.59 -2.29
C ARG A 101 -5.05 4.45 -1.08
N GLY A 102 -4.28 3.89 -0.14
CA GLY A 102 -3.84 4.57 1.11
C GLY A 102 -2.33 4.78 1.28
N MET A 103 -1.94 5.49 2.35
CA MET A 103 -0.63 6.11 2.68
C MET A 103 0.52 5.17 3.14
N LEU A 104 0.41 3.85 3.00
CA LEU A 104 1.50 2.94 3.39
C LEU A 104 2.10 2.26 2.16
N THR A 105 3.38 1.90 2.27
CA THR A 105 4.10 1.03 1.34
C THR A 105 3.24 -0.18 1.00
N ARG A 106 2.90 -0.35 -0.28
CA ARG A 106 1.87 -1.32 -0.68
C ARG A 106 2.47 -2.63 -1.12
N PRO A 107 2.33 -3.71 -0.33
CA PRO A 107 2.71 -5.02 -0.81
C PRO A 107 1.81 -5.43 -1.99
N CYS A 108 2.32 -6.27 -2.89
CA CYS A 108 1.45 -6.97 -3.84
C CYS A 108 0.51 -7.92 -3.09
N ARG A 109 -0.49 -8.48 -3.78
CA ARG A 109 -1.44 -9.44 -3.17
C ARG A 109 -0.75 -10.57 -2.41
N ASP A 110 0.33 -11.13 -2.97
CA ASP A 110 1.07 -12.23 -2.35
C ASP A 110 1.81 -11.81 -1.07
N HIS A 111 2.21 -10.54 -0.96
CA HIS A 111 2.82 -9.97 0.23
C HIS A 111 1.80 -9.29 1.17
N LEU A 112 0.59 -9.01 0.69
CA LEU A 112 -0.52 -8.45 1.47
C LEU A 112 -1.01 -9.50 2.47
N ASP A 113 -1.02 -10.78 2.08
CA ASP A 113 -1.35 -11.91 2.97
C ASP A 113 -0.33 -12.10 4.12
N ASN A 114 0.83 -11.45 4.06
CA ASN A 114 1.83 -11.44 5.15
C ASN A 114 1.69 -10.26 6.12
N VAL A 115 0.84 -9.27 5.83
CA VAL A 115 0.54 -8.16 6.75
C VAL A 115 -0.64 -8.56 7.63
N VAL A 116 -0.40 -9.53 8.52
CA VAL A 116 -1.34 -9.82 9.62
C VAL A 116 -1.49 -8.54 10.45
N PRO A 117 -2.72 -8.05 10.70
CA PRO A 117 -2.93 -6.91 11.57
C PRO A 117 -2.49 -7.28 12.98
N GLY A 118 -1.39 -6.66 13.46
CA GLY A 118 -0.89 -6.86 14.82
C GLY A 118 0.60 -6.58 15.02
N LEU A 119 1.40 -6.47 13.96
CA LEU A 119 2.81 -6.10 14.08
C LEU A 119 3.00 -4.63 13.74
N LEU A 120 3.29 -3.83 14.77
CA LEU A 120 3.87 -2.51 14.60
C LEU A 120 5.21 -2.64 13.86
N PRO A 121 5.60 -1.67 13.01
CA PRO A 121 6.78 -1.77 12.12
C PRO A 121 8.12 -2.01 12.84
N ASN A 122 8.18 -1.86 14.17
CA ASN A 122 9.39 -1.99 14.98
C ASN A 122 9.42 -3.27 15.84
N ALA A 123 8.46 -4.18 15.68
CA ALA A 123 8.36 -5.36 16.55
C ALA A 123 9.13 -6.59 16.02
N ALA A 124 9.81 -6.52 14.88
CA ALA A 124 10.54 -7.67 14.34
C ALA A 124 11.86 -7.97 15.08
N ASP A 125 12.50 -6.96 15.69
CA ASP A 125 13.85 -7.09 16.26
C ASP A 125 13.88 -7.51 17.75
N ASP A 126 12.76 -7.38 18.50
CA ASP A 126 12.76 -7.52 19.97
C ASP A 126 11.86 -8.65 20.53
N ILE A 127 11.29 -9.52 19.69
CA ILE A 127 10.38 -10.58 20.17
C ILE A 127 11.20 -11.77 20.67
N ARG A 128 11.18 -12.01 21.98
CA ARG A 128 11.78 -13.21 22.57
C ARG A 128 10.92 -14.45 22.21
N PRO A 129 11.51 -15.66 22.13
CA PRO A 129 10.74 -16.89 21.96
C PRO A 129 9.69 -17.02 23.07
N GLY A 130 8.41 -17.00 22.70
CA GLY A 130 7.26 -17.06 23.63
C GLY A 130 6.35 -15.83 23.61
N ASP A 131 6.87 -14.65 23.24
CA ASP A 131 6.09 -13.40 23.24
C ASP A 131 5.01 -13.40 22.14
N ARG A 132 5.27 -14.10 21.01
CA ARG A 132 4.27 -14.30 19.94
C ARG A 132 3.05 -15.07 20.42
N GLU A 133 3.26 -16.10 21.23
CA GLU A 133 2.17 -16.91 21.76
C GLU A 133 1.39 -16.16 22.84
N ALA A 134 2.07 -15.33 23.63
CA ALA A 134 1.45 -14.48 24.63
C ALA A 134 0.54 -13.43 23.96
N ALA A 135 1.05 -12.70 22.97
CA ALA A 135 0.27 -11.72 22.21
C ALA A 135 -0.91 -12.36 21.47
N ALA A 136 -0.72 -13.56 20.88
CA ALA A 136 -1.80 -14.29 20.23
C ALA A 136 -2.88 -14.79 21.21
N ARG A 137 -2.51 -15.07 22.47
CA ARG A 137 -3.47 -15.38 23.54
C ARG A 137 -4.22 -14.13 23.98
N GLU A 138 -3.51 -13.03 24.19
CA GLU A 138 -4.10 -11.75 24.59
C GLU A 138 -5.11 -11.22 23.56
N SER A 139 -4.75 -11.24 22.27
CA SER A 139 -5.64 -10.88 21.17
C SER A 139 -6.89 -11.77 21.10
N ARG A 140 -6.75 -13.08 21.38
CA ARG A 140 -7.90 -14.00 21.44
C ARG A 140 -8.82 -13.65 22.61
N THR A 141 -8.27 -13.38 23.79
CA THR A 141 -9.04 -12.99 24.97
C THR A 141 -9.80 -11.67 24.74
N MET A 142 -9.16 -10.66 24.16
CA MET A 142 -9.83 -9.39 23.85
C MET A 142 -11.02 -9.58 22.90
N ARG A 143 -10.86 -10.42 21.85
CA ARG A 143 -11.95 -10.72 20.92
C ARG A 143 -13.11 -11.48 21.59
N LEU A 144 -12.81 -12.46 22.42
CA LEU A 144 -13.84 -13.19 23.17
C LEU A 144 -14.61 -12.26 24.11
N ASN A 145 -13.91 -11.35 24.80
CA ASN A 145 -14.55 -10.36 25.67
C ASN A 145 -15.44 -9.40 24.87
N ALA A 146 -15.02 -8.97 23.68
CA ALA A 146 -15.82 -8.13 22.80
C ALA A 146 -17.11 -8.84 22.37
N TRP A 147 -17.02 -10.10 21.93
CA TRP A 147 -18.19 -10.91 21.56
C TRP A 147 -19.11 -11.19 22.74
N GLU A 148 -18.56 -11.42 23.93
CA GLU A 148 -19.37 -11.58 25.14
C GLU A 148 -20.15 -10.30 25.45
N GLN A 149 -19.50 -9.14 25.33
CA GLN A 149 -20.15 -7.86 25.56
C GLN A 149 -21.25 -7.57 24.53
N GLU A 150 -21.02 -7.89 23.26
CA GLU A 150 -22.03 -7.80 22.20
C GLU A 150 -23.24 -8.69 22.50
N ALA A 151 -23.00 -9.94 22.90
CA ALA A 151 -24.07 -10.87 23.27
C ALA A 151 -24.89 -10.38 24.47
N ARG A 152 -24.24 -9.82 25.49
CA ARG A 152 -24.93 -9.22 26.65
C ARG A 152 -25.77 -8.02 26.25
N ASN A 153 -25.25 -7.14 25.39
CA ASN A 153 -25.99 -5.98 24.91
C ASN A 153 -27.24 -6.41 24.12
N ALA A 154 -27.11 -7.43 23.26
CA ALA A 154 -28.24 -7.98 22.51
C ALA A 154 -29.32 -8.56 23.44
N LEU A 155 -28.92 -9.25 24.51
CA LEU A 155 -29.86 -9.81 25.49
C LEU A 155 -30.60 -8.71 26.26
N ILE A 156 -29.91 -7.64 26.64
CA ILE A 156 -30.54 -6.47 27.27
C ILE A 156 -31.55 -5.81 26.32
N GLY A 157 -31.18 -5.64 25.05
CA GLY A 157 -32.09 -5.12 24.02
C GLY A 157 -33.36 -5.95 23.89
N HIS A 158 -33.20 -7.26 23.72
CA HIS A 158 -34.33 -8.20 23.61
C HIS A 158 -35.23 -8.18 24.85
N GLN A 159 -34.67 -8.08 26.07
CA GLN A 159 -35.46 -7.93 27.28
C GLN A 159 -36.22 -6.61 27.32
N GLY A 160 -35.62 -5.52 26.82
CA GLY A 160 -36.30 -4.24 26.64
C GLY A 160 -37.50 -4.35 25.71
N ASP A 161 -37.30 -4.99 24.55
CA ASP A 161 -38.37 -5.19 23.55
C ASP A 161 -39.54 -6.00 24.12
N LEU A 162 -39.26 -7.07 24.87
CA LEU A 162 -40.30 -7.87 25.54
C LEU A 162 -41.12 -7.03 26.53
N ARG A 163 -40.48 -6.15 27.32
CA ARG A 163 -41.21 -5.27 28.25
C ARG A 163 -42.14 -4.30 27.52
N VAL A 164 -41.71 -3.77 26.37
CA VAL A 164 -42.54 -2.87 25.55
C VAL A 164 -43.74 -3.62 24.99
N ILE A 165 -43.53 -4.84 24.46
CA ILE A 165 -44.61 -5.67 23.91
C ILE A 165 -45.66 -6.00 24.99
N ASP A 166 -45.22 -6.39 26.18
CA ASP A 166 -46.14 -6.69 27.29
C ASP A 166 -46.90 -5.45 27.74
N GLY A 167 -46.25 -4.28 27.80
CA GLY A 167 -46.91 -3.00 28.07
C GLY A 167 -48.02 -2.68 27.06
N LEU A 168 -47.74 -2.80 25.76
CA LEU A 168 -48.72 -2.58 24.70
C LEU A 168 -49.91 -3.55 24.79
N ARG A 169 -49.66 -4.82 25.15
CA ARG A 169 -50.73 -5.81 25.34
C ARG A 169 -51.64 -5.46 26.51
N THR A 170 -51.09 -4.95 27.62
CA THR A 170 -51.88 -4.53 28.78
C THR A 170 -52.70 -3.26 28.54
N GLU A 171 -52.23 -2.33 27.70
CA GLU A 171 -52.99 -1.12 27.35
C GLU A 171 -54.10 -1.37 26.32
N SER A 172 -54.02 -2.49 25.59
CA SER A 172 -54.98 -2.87 24.55
C SER A 172 -56.16 -3.73 25.06
N ALA A 173 -56.15 -4.13 26.33
CA ALA A 173 -57.15 -5.00 26.97
C ALA A 173 -58.10 -4.20 27.87
#